data_AF-N9MX19-F1
#
_entry.id   AF-N9MX19-F1
#
_cell.length_a   1.000
_cell.length_b   1.000
_cell.length_c   1.000
_cell.angle_alpha   90.00
_cell.angle_beta   90.00
_cell.angle_gamma   90.00
#
_symmetry.space_group_name_H-M   'P 1'
#
loop_
_entity.id
_entity.type
_entity.pdbx_description
1 polymer ?
#
loop_
_entity_poly.entity_id
_entity_poly.type
_entity_poly.pdbx_seq_one_letter_code
_entity_poly.pdbx_strand_id
1 'polypeptide(L)' 'MQQAIVGFHLDDENHWIADLACGHTQHVRHDPPWQNRPWVLTGQGRKEKLGVMLD' A
#
# COMPACT_ATOMS: atom_id res chain seq x y z
N MET A 1 13.87 2.51 -4.15
CA MET A 1 14.00 1.31 -5.00
C MET A 1 12.63 0.68 -5.01
N GLN A 2 12.08 0.45 -6.20
CA GLN A 2 10.76 -0.17 -6.31
C GLN A 2 10.76 -1.57 -5.72
N GLN A 3 9.77 -1.91 -4.90
CA GLN A 3 9.63 -3.22 -4.26
C GLN A 3 8.23 -3.77 -4.44
N ALA A 4 8.12 -5.08 -4.67
CA ALA A 4 6.83 -5.74 -4.81
C ALA A 4 6.08 -5.72 -3.49
N ILE A 5 4.80 -5.38 -3.55
CA ILE A 5 3.91 -5.46 -2.40
C ILE A 5 3.58 -6.94 -2.13
N VAL A 6 3.87 -7.41 -0.93
CA VAL A 6 3.61 -8.80 -0.51
C VAL A 6 2.43 -8.91 0.47
N GLY A 7 1.99 -7.79 1.05
CA GLY A 7 0.92 -7.77 2.03
C GLY A 7 0.42 -6.37 2.33
N PHE A 8 -0.65 -6.31 3.13
CA PHE A 8 -1.17 -5.08 3.70
C PHE A 8 -1.63 -5.31 5.13
N HIS A 9 -1.41 -4.31 5.98
CA HIS A 9 -1.98 -4.26 7.32
C HIS A 9 -2.39 -2.83 7.68
N LEU A 10 -3.12 -2.71 8.79
CA LEU A 10 -3.47 -1.43 9.38
C LEU A 10 -2.51 -1.12 10.54
N ASP A 11 -2.12 0.13 10.67
CA ASP A 11 -1.50 0.63 11.91
C ASP A 11 -2.55 0.88 13.00
N ASP A 12 -2.08 1.30 14.18
CA ASP A 12 -2.93 1.67 15.32
C ASP A 12 -3.90 2.83 15.02
N GLU A 13 -3.63 3.63 14.00
CA GLU A 13 -4.47 4.75 13.55
C GLU A 13 -5.44 4.35 12.42
N ASN A 14 -5.50 3.07 12.05
CA ASN A 14 -6.25 2.54 10.90
C ASN A 14 -5.81 3.09 9.54
N HIS A 15 -4.53 3.44 9.38
CA HIS A 15 -3.94 3.71 8.08
C HIS A 15 -3.38 2.43 7.44
N TRP A 16 -3.57 2.33 6.12
CA TRP A 16 -3.04 1.21 5.36
C TRP A 16 -1.53 1.32 5.17
N ILE A 17 -0.86 0.22 5.51
CA ILE A 17 0.56 -0.05 5.26
C ILE A 17 0.66 -1.18 4.25
N ALA A 18 1.55 -1.02 3.26
CA ALA A 18 1.96 -2.09 2.36
C ALA A 18 3.24 -2.73 2.89
N ASP A 19 3.22 -4.05 3.04
CA ASP A 19 4.40 -4.87 3.32
C ASP A 19 5.15 -5.12 2.02
N LEU A 20 6.46 -4.85 2.00
CA LEU A 20 7.29 -4.96 0.80
C LEU A 20 8.21 -6.19 0.87
N ALA A 21 8.54 -6.74 -0.30
CA ALA A 21 9.39 -7.93 -0.41
C ALA A 21 10.79 -7.79 0.23
N CYS A 22 11.29 -6.56 0.39
CA CYS A 22 12.56 -6.29 1.09
C CYS A 22 12.46 -6.33 2.63
N GLY A 23 11.28 -6.57 3.19
CA GLY A 23 11.02 -6.56 4.63
C GLY A 23 10.71 -5.17 5.21
N HIS A 24 10.71 -4.12 4.38
CA HIS A 24 10.25 -2.79 4.80
C HIS A 24 8.75 -2.62 4.58
N THR A 25 8.19 -1.59 5.20
CA THR A 25 6.78 -1.21 5.10
C THR A 25 6.63 0.21 4.56
N GLN A 26 5.58 0.48 3.81
CA GLN A 26 5.28 1.82 3.30
C GLN A 26 3.82 2.20 3.57
N HIS A 27 3.58 3.41 4.09
CA HIS A 27 2.22 3.96 4.17
C HIS A 27 1.66 4.17 2.77
N VAL A 28 0.46 3.63 2.53
CA VAL A 28 -0.21 3.71 1.23
C VAL A 28 -1.52 4.46 1.41
N ARG A 29 -1.46 5.78 1.55
CA ARG A 29 -2.65 6.61 1.80
C ARG A 29 -3.20 7.17 0.49
N HIS A 30 -4.50 7.42 0.46
CA HIS A 30 -5.15 8.20 -0.59
C HIS A 30 -5.50 9.57 -0.01
N ASP A 31 -4.61 10.53 -0.22
CA ASP A 31 -4.71 11.91 0.30
C ASP A 31 -4.47 12.91 -0.84
N PRO A 32 -5.42 13.11 -1.76
CA PRO A 32 -5.28 14.09 -2.83
C PRO A 32 -5.20 15.52 -2.27
N PRO A 33 -4.34 16.40 -2.84
CA PRO A 33 -3.59 16.22 -4.09
C PRO A 33 -2.21 15.57 -3.90
N TRP A 34 -1.81 15.25 -2.67
CA TRP A 34 -0.45 14.84 -2.34
C TRP A 34 -0.17 13.37 -2.64
N GLN A 35 -1.15 12.48 -2.45
CA GLN A 35 -1.03 11.05 -2.70
C GLN A 35 -2.30 10.50 -3.36
N ASN A 36 -2.22 10.15 -4.64
CA ASN A 36 -3.35 9.60 -5.38
C ASN A 36 -3.26 8.07 -5.51
N ARG A 37 -3.72 7.35 -4.47
CA ARG A 37 -3.75 5.87 -4.43
C ARG A 37 -5.16 5.31 -4.22
N PRO A 38 -6.12 5.53 -5.14
CA PRO A 38 -7.54 5.19 -4.93
C PRO A 38 -7.77 3.69 -4.74
N TRP A 39 -6.85 2.87 -5.24
CA TRP A 39 -6.85 1.43 -5.07
C TRP A 39 -6.75 0.97 -3.61
N VAL A 40 -6.24 1.81 -2.69
CA VAL A 40 -6.14 1.42 -1.28
C VAL A 40 -7.48 1.44 -0.55
N LEU A 41 -8.43 2.23 -1.04
CA LEU A 41 -9.73 2.47 -0.40
C LEU A 41 -10.60 1.21 -0.35
N THR A 42 -10.40 0.27 -1.28
CA THR A 42 -11.18 -0.96 -1.37
C THR A 42 -10.30 -2.19 -1.14
N GLY A 43 -10.87 -3.22 -0.51
CA GLY A 43 -10.16 -4.49 -0.33
C GLY A 43 -9.80 -5.16 -1.67
N GLN A 44 -10.62 -4.96 -2.71
CA GLN A 44 -10.34 -5.47 -4.06
C GLN A 44 -9.13 -4.76 -4.68
N GLY A 45 -9.10 -3.42 -4.64
CA GLY A 45 -7.98 -2.66 -5.18
C GLY A 45 -6.65 -3.00 -4.50
N ARG A 46 -6.66 -3.22 -3.18
CA ARG A 46 -5.47 -3.71 -2.46
C ARG A 46 -5.04 -5.09 -2.96
N LYS A 47 -5.96 -6.04 -3.12
CA LYS A 47 -5.66 -7.39 -3.64
C LYS A 47 -5.07 -7.33 -5.05
N GLU A 48 -5.57 -6.46 -5.91
CA GLU A 48 -5.03 -6.25 -7.26
C GLU A 48 -3.62 -5.64 -7.28
N LYS A 49 -3.19 -5.02 -6.17
CA LYS A 49 -1.84 -4.48 -6.02
C LYS A 49 -0.83 -5.43 -5.40
N LEU A 50 -1.24 -6.61 -4.95
CA LEU A 50 -0.29 -7.65 -4.53
C LEU A 50 0.61 -8.04 -5.73
N GLY A 51 1.91 -8.09 -5.51
CA GLY A 51 2.93 -8.33 -6.54
C GLY A 51 3.28 -7.12 -7.40
N VAL A 52 2.55 -6.01 -7.29
CA VAL A 52 2.88 -4.77 -8.03
C VAL A 52 4.04 -4.06 -7.35
N MET A 53 4.93 -3.50 -8.16
CA MET A 53 6.09 -2.72 -7.70
C MET A 53 5.63 -1.35 -7.16
N LEU A 54 5.95 -1.08 -5.90
CA LEU A 54 5.71 0.19 -5.23
C LEU A 54 7.02 0.98 -5.18
N ASP A 55 7.00 2.22 -5.66
CA ASP A 55 8.14 3.16 -5.64
C ASP A 55 8.43 3.71 -4.24
#